data_AF-A0A947MR19-F1
#
_entry.id   AF-A0A947MR19-F1
#
_cell.length_a   1.000
_cell.length_b   1.000
_cell.length_c   1.000
_cell.angle_alpha   90.00
_cell.angle_beta   90.00
_cell.angle_gamma   90.00
#
_symmetry.space_group_name_H-M   'P 1'
#
loop_
_entity.id
_entity.type
_entity.pdbx_description
1 polymer ?
#
loop_
_entity_poly.entity_id
_entity_poly.type
_entity_poly.pdbx_seq_one_letter_code
_entity_poly.pdbx_strand_id
1 'polypeptide(L)'
;MTSRKRVDWAHAVTANVAVGLLAFGCGSDVLPQSPGDVVSDASAVDTRSPDVVAMDGGDLGLEGDPGVENDIPTHAEHDVPKARCDFPADVWCPCTKDWDCEYGDCIYGATTKLCMDDALDCPDGFVTVVKLVAGVDVTYVCQSTIVHLCQPCVNDADCDRDGLCLDFGDEGHFCGTDCGTGRPECPEGYGCVDDQCRPTSGQCACNPFGADFGLTTECASTSPAGQCKGTRQCSVEGLSACTAAVPVVETCRKVPNPRETGGARNC
;
A
#
# COMPACT_ATOMS: atom_id res chain seq x y z
N MET A 1 34.28 44.04 23.99
CA MET A 1 34.50 43.69 25.40
C MET A 1 33.15 43.41 26.05
N THR A 2 32.65 42.18 25.96
CA THR A 2 31.47 41.75 26.72
C THR A 2 31.60 40.26 26.99
N SER A 3 32.04 39.99 28.21
CA SER A 3 32.22 38.69 28.83
C SER A 3 30.90 37.93 28.93
N ARG A 4 30.86 36.67 28.49
CA ARG A 4 29.78 35.73 28.83
C ARG A 4 30.36 34.60 29.67
N LYS A 5 29.81 34.49 30.88
CA LYS A 5 30.15 33.55 31.95
C LYS A 5 29.83 32.12 31.52
N ARG A 6 30.75 31.20 31.83
CA ARG A 6 30.48 29.75 31.88
C ARG A 6 29.55 29.48 33.07
N VAL A 7 28.54 28.66 32.86
CA VAL A 7 27.71 28.10 33.93
C VAL A 7 27.97 26.60 33.93
N ASP A 8 28.69 26.14 34.93
CA ASP A 8 28.86 24.72 35.25
C ASP A 8 27.55 24.17 35.81
N TRP A 9 27.04 23.09 35.23
CA TRP A 9 26.01 22.24 35.84
C TRP A 9 26.56 20.83 35.94
N ALA A 10 26.99 20.48 37.15
CA ALA A 10 27.31 19.12 37.56
C ALA A 10 26.25 18.67 38.55
N HIS A 11 25.42 17.68 38.19
CA HIS A 11 24.79 16.75 39.12
C HIS A 11 24.34 15.51 38.31
N ALA A 12 25.22 14.53 38.21
CA ALA A 12 24.89 13.19 37.73
C ALA A 12 24.21 12.43 38.87
N VAL A 13 22.91 12.20 38.76
CA VAL A 13 22.14 11.30 39.63
C VAL A 13 22.10 9.93 38.96
N THR A 14 22.87 8.99 39.49
CA THR A 14 22.85 7.58 39.08
C THR A 14 21.71 6.86 39.80
N ALA A 15 20.57 6.70 39.12
CA ALA A 15 19.49 5.83 39.57
C ALA A 15 19.75 4.39 39.10
N ASN A 16 19.98 3.48 40.04
CA ASN A 16 20.02 2.04 39.78
C ASN A 16 18.58 1.55 39.58
N VAL A 17 18.15 1.42 38.32
CA VAL A 17 16.87 0.79 37.96
C VAL A 17 17.11 -0.72 37.84
N ALA A 18 16.58 -1.48 38.79
CA ALA A 18 16.50 -2.93 38.68
C ALA A 18 15.47 -3.28 37.60
N VAL A 19 15.95 -3.68 36.42
CA VAL A 19 15.13 -4.17 35.31
C VAL A 19 14.72 -5.60 35.63
N GLY A 20 13.53 -5.78 36.21
CA GLY A 20 12.88 -7.09 36.24
C GLY A 20 12.32 -7.38 34.84
N LEU A 21 12.81 -8.45 34.19
CA LEU A 21 12.21 -8.96 32.95
C LEU A 21 10.79 -9.45 33.26
N LEU A 22 9.79 -8.64 32.91
CA LEU A 22 8.42 -9.10 32.74
C LEU A 22 8.26 -9.47 31.27
N ALA A 23 7.92 -10.73 31.00
CA ALA A 23 7.53 -11.16 29.66
C ALA A 23 6.12 -10.62 29.38
N PHE A 24 6.01 -9.79 28.35
CA PHE A 24 4.75 -9.25 27.88
C PHE A 24 4.33 -10.05 26.65
N GLY A 25 3.16 -10.70 26.73
CA GLY A 25 2.58 -11.48 25.63
C GLY A 25 1.55 -10.63 24.88
N CYS A 26 1.69 -10.55 23.56
CA CYS A 26 0.56 -10.21 22.71
C CYS A 26 -0.27 -11.47 22.57
N GLY A 27 -1.41 -11.52 23.26
CA GLY A 27 -2.35 -12.64 23.27
C GLY A 27 -2.93 -12.90 21.88
N SER A 28 -2.13 -13.52 21.02
CA SER A 28 -2.53 -14.03 19.72
C SER A 28 -2.59 -15.56 19.82
N ASP A 29 -3.50 -16.09 20.62
CA ASP A 29 -3.80 -17.53 20.67
C ASP A 29 -4.52 -18.03 19.39
N VAL A 30 -4.22 -17.41 18.24
CA VAL A 30 -4.34 -18.08 16.96
C VAL A 30 -2.97 -18.70 16.71
N LEU A 31 -2.73 -19.84 17.36
CA LEU A 31 -1.66 -20.73 16.96
C LEU A 31 -1.80 -20.91 15.44
N PRO A 32 -0.81 -20.54 14.61
CA PRO A 32 -0.83 -20.93 13.21
C PRO A 32 -1.01 -22.45 13.24
N GLN A 33 -2.08 -22.94 12.61
CA GLN A 33 -2.24 -24.37 12.43
C GLN A 33 -0.93 -24.83 11.81
N SER A 34 -0.17 -25.64 12.56
CA SER A 34 1.05 -26.24 12.08
C SER A 34 0.72 -26.79 10.70
N PRO A 35 1.39 -26.34 9.62
CA PRO A 35 1.24 -27.01 8.35
C PRO A 35 1.59 -28.46 8.65
N GLY A 36 0.60 -29.35 8.50
CA GLY A 36 0.83 -30.77 8.69
C GLY A 36 2.03 -31.14 7.83
N ASP A 37 2.94 -31.90 8.43
CA ASP A 37 4.12 -32.47 7.78
C ASP A 37 3.73 -33.11 6.44
N VAL A 38 3.79 -32.33 5.35
CA VAL A 38 4.01 -32.87 4.03
C VAL A 38 5.49 -33.19 3.98
N VAL A 39 5.78 -34.42 4.39
CA VAL A 39 7.04 -35.11 4.12
C VAL A 39 7.27 -35.02 2.61
N SER A 40 8.00 -33.99 2.20
CA SER A 40 8.50 -33.88 0.84
C SER A 40 9.66 -34.88 0.75
N ASP A 41 9.32 -36.07 0.31
CA ASP A 41 10.28 -37.06 -0.13
C ASP A 41 11.16 -36.41 -1.20
N ALA A 42 12.43 -36.20 -0.88
CA ALA A 42 13.43 -35.64 -1.78
C ALA A 42 13.79 -36.69 -2.84
N SER A 43 12.87 -36.92 -3.77
CA SER A 43 13.17 -37.59 -5.03
C SER A 43 13.87 -36.59 -5.93
N ALA A 44 15.13 -36.86 -6.22
CA ALA A 44 15.95 -36.16 -7.20
C ALA A 44 15.20 -36.06 -8.54
N VAL A 45 14.68 -34.87 -8.85
CA VAL A 45 14.14 -34.57 -10.18
C VAL A 45 15.32 -34.37 -11.13
N ASP A 46 15.48 -35.36 -11.99
CA ASP A 46 16.36 -35.39 -13.16
C ASP A 46 16.11 -34.13 -14.02
N THR A 47 17.11 -33.25 -14.08
CA THR A 47 17.20 -32.15 -15.04
C THR A 47 17.43 -32.73 -16.44
N ARG A 48 16.38 -33.34 -17.01
CA ARG A 48 16.29 -33.50 -18.46
C ARG A 48 15.58 -32.30 -19.03
N SER A 49 16.37 -31.51 -19.73
CA SER A 49 15.96 -30.50 -20.70
C SER A 49 14.67 -30.94 -21.41
N PRO A 50 13.55 -30.20 -21.29
CA PRO A 50 12.42 -30.48 -22.13
C PRO A 50 12.85 -30.14 -23.57
N ASP A 51 12.83 -31.17 -24.42
CA ASP A 51 12.87 -30.98 -25.87
C ASP A 51 11.76 -30.00 -26.23
N VAL A 52 12.16 -28.88 -26.80
CA VAL A 52 11.30 -27.95 -27.53
C VAL A 52 10.69 -28.71 -28.70
N VAL A 53 9.53 -29.32 -28.48
CA VAL A 53 8.71 -29.85 -29.57
C VAL A 53 8.16 -28.64 -30.32
N ALA A 54 8.77 -28.36 -31.47
CA ALA A 54 8.22 -27.46 -32.47
C ALA A 54 6.79 -27.93 -32.78
N MET A 55 5.80 -27.14 -32.39
CA MET A 55 4.44 -27.33 -32.89
C MET A 55 4.44 -26.89 -34.34
N ASP A 56 4.54 -27.90 -35.20
CA ASP A 56 4.37 -27.80 -36.64
C ASP A 56 2.98 -27.23 -36.96
N GLY A 57 2.96 -26.33 -37.94
CA GLY A 57 1.80 -25.56 -38.34
C GLY A 57 0.69 -26.44 -38.89
N GLY A 58 -0.23 -26.82 -38.02
CA GLY A 58 -1.51 -27.39 -38.41
C GLY A 58 -2.39 -26.32 -39.03
N ASP A 59 -2.41 -26.31 -40.36
CA ASP A 59 -3.41 -25.73 -41.26
C ASP A 59 -4.82 -25.81 -40.66
N LEU A 60 -5.27 -24.71 -40.03
CA LEU A 60 -6.65 -24.55 -39.62
C LEU A 60 -7.44 -24.12 -40.86
N GLY A 61 -7.95 -25.13 -41.55
CA GLY A 61 -8.94 -24.98 -42.62
C GLY A 61 -10.07 -24.06 -42.17
N LEU A 62 -10.01 -22.82 -42.64
CA LEU A 62 -11.10 -21.86 -42.67
C LEU A 62 -12.12 -22.34 -43.70
N GLU A 63 -12.86 -23.40 -43.36
CA GLU A 63 -14.11 -23.69 -44.04
C GLU A 63 -15.17 -22.74 -43.48
N GLY A 64 -15.65 -21.87 -44.36
CA GLY A 64 -16.52 -20.75 -44.02
C GLY A 64 -17.82 -21.17 -43.34
N ASP A 65 -18.09 -20.54 -42.21
CA ASP A 65 -19.40 -20.56 -41.57
C ASP A 65 -20.34 -19.60 -42.33
N PRO A 66 -21.42 -20.12 -42.96
CA PRO A 66 -22.38 -19.29 -43.65
C PRO A 66 -23.33 -18.62 -42.66
N GLY A 67 -23.13 -17.33 -42.42
CA GLY A 67 -24.23 -16.41 -42.15
C GLY A 67 -25.00 -16.64 -40.85
N VAL A 68 -24.30 -16.75 -39.72
CA VAL A 68 -24.94 -16.41 -38.45
C VAL A 68 -24.86 -14.90 -38.28
N GLU A 69 -25.92 -14.23 -38.72
CA GLU A 69 -26.30 -12.87 -38.29
C GLU A 69 -26.60 -12.93 -36.79
N ASN A 70 -25.54 -13.03 -35.99
CA ASN A 70 -25.62 -12.78 -34.56
C ASN A 70 -25.88 -11.29 -34.44
N ASP A 71 -27.13 -10.96 -34.15
CA ASP A 71 -27.56 -9.72 -33.55
C ASP A 71 -26.68 -9.48 -32.32
N ILE A 72 -25.51 -8.86 -32.53
CA ILE A 72 -24.72 -8.25 -31.47
C ILE A 72 -25.73 -7.35 -30.77
N PRO A 73 -26.09 -7.62 -29.49
CA PRO A 73 -26.99 -6.75 -28.76
C PRO A 73 -26.39 -5.36 -28.91
N THR A 74 -27.07 -4.52 -29.67
CA THR A 74 -26.70 -3.12 -29.86
C THR A 74 -26.58 -2.61 -28.44
N HIS A 75 -25.34 -2.27 -28.07
CA HIS A 75 -24.97 -1.93 -26.70
C HIS A 75 -25.99 -0.87 -26.28
N ALA A 76 -26.97 -1.28 -25.48
CA ALA A 76 -28.07 -0.42 -25.13
C ALA A 76 -27.40 0.78 -24.49
N GLU A 77 -27.48 1.94 -25.17
CA GLU A 77 -26.87 3.18 -24.74
C GLU A 77 -27.38 3.38 -23.32
N HIS A 78 -26.50 3.08 -22.37
CA HIS A 78 -26.83 3.24 -20.97
C HIS A 78 -26.80 4.74 -20.81
N ASP A 79 -27.98 5.35 -20.90
CA ASP A 79 -28.27 6.77 -20.73
C ASP A 79 -28.06 7.12 -19.25
N VAL A 80 -26.85 6.83 -18.76
CA VAL A 80 -26.38 7.23 -17.45
C VAL A 80 -26.14 8.72 -17.59
N PRO A 81 -26.79 9.56 -16.77
CA PRO A 81 -26.56 11.00 -16.80
C PRO A 81 -25.07 11.24 -16.55
N LYS A 82 -24.35 11.53 -17.64
CA LYS A 82 -22.93 11.87 -17.63
C LYS A 82 -22.77 13.04 -16.67
N ALA A 83 -21.88 12.90 -15.69
CA ALA A 83 -21.55 13.97 -14.78
C ALA A 83 -20.89 15.09 -15.61
N ARG A 84 -21.71 16.02 -16.13
CA ARG A 84 -21.23 17.13 -16.94
C ARG A 84 -20.45 18.07 -16.03
N CYS A 85 -19.12 18.01 -16.10
CA CYS A 85 -18.31 19.14 -15.70
C CYS A 85 -18.54 20.24 -16.73
N ASP A 86 -18.90 21.45 -16.28
CA ASP A 86 -19.13 22.59 -17.16
C ASP A 86 -17.80 23.21 -17.64
N PHE A 87 -16.99 22.52 -18.45
CA PHE A 87 -15.87 23.12 -19.20
C PHE A 87 -15.61 22.32 -20.49
N PRO A 88 -15.05 22.92 -21.56
CA PRO A 88 -15.13 22.41 -22.94
C PRO A 88 -14.21 21.23 -23.27
N ALA A 89 -13.80 20.43 -22.29
CA ALA A 89 -13.14 19.14 -22.48
C ALA A 89 -13.32 18.30 -21.20
N ASP A 90 -13.75 17.05 -21.32
CA ASP A 90 -13.94 16.11 -20.18
C ASP A 90 -12.64 15.77 -19.42
N VAL A 91 -11.50 16.35 -19.78
CA VAL A 91 -10.22 16.19 -19.10
C VAL A 91 -10.31 16.84 -17.72
N TRP A 92 -9.80 16.16 -16.70
CA TRP A 92 -9.86 16.54 -15.27
C TRP A 92 -11.24 16.42 -14.62
N CYS A 93 -12.20 15.78 -15.28
CA CYS A 93 -13.47 15.46 -14.65
C CYS A 93 -13.33 14.31 -13.66
N PRO A 94 -13.92 14.40 -12.46
CA PRO A 94 -14.06 13.26 -11.58
C PRO A 94 -14.77 12.09 -12.30
N CYS A 95 -14.23 10.89 -12.16
CA CYS A 95 -14.78 9.68 -12.78
C CYS A 95 -14.74 8.51 -11.79
N THR A 96 -15.50 7.46 -12.09
CA THR A 96 -15.44 6.20 -11.35
C THR A 96 -14.87 5.07 -12.22
N LYS A 97 -15.14 5.13 -13.53
CA LYS A 97 -14.77 4.12 -14.53
C LYS A 97 -14.35 4.79 -15.84
N ASP A 98 -13.61 4.08 -16.67
CA ASP A 98 -13.07 4.61 -17.94
C ASP A 98 -14.17 5.15 -18.88
N TRP A 99 -15.35 4.52 -18.91
CA TRP A 99 -16.49 4.95 -19.74
C TRP A 99 -17.24 6.18 -19.21
N ASP A 100 -16.89 6.68 -18.02
CA ASP A 100 -17.38 7.99 -17.57
C ASP A 100 -16.69 9.13 -18.36
N CYS A 101 -15.53 8.84 -18.96
CA CYS A 101 -14.71 9.78 -19.73
C CYS A 101 -15.13 9.75 -21.22
N GLU A 102 -15.36 10.92 -21.82
CA GLU A 102 -15.67 11.01 -23.26
C GLU A 102 -14.50 10.57 -24.12
N TYR A 103 -13.31 10.95 -23.67
CA TYR A 103 -12.03 10.68 -24.31
C TYR A 103 -11.06 10.30 -23.19
N GLY A 104 -10.42 9.14 -23.32
CA GLY A 104 -9.36 8.68 -22.43
C GLY A 104 -9.78 7.78 -21.27
N ASP A 105 -8.96 7.78 -20.22
CA ASP A 105 -8.99 6.80 -19.13
C ASP A 105 -9.34 7.46 -17.79
N CYS A 106 -10.01 6.70 -16.92
CA CYS A 106 -10.28 7.13 -15.55
C CYS A 106 -9.10 6.75 -14.65
N ILE A 107 -8.15 7.67 -14.54
CA ILE A 107 -6.91 7.47 -13.80
C ILE A 107 -7.03 7.92 -12.34
N TYR A 108 -6.18 7.39 -11.47
CA TYR A 108 -6.09 7.87 -10.10
C TYR A 108 -5.45 9.26 -10.07
N GLY A 109 -6.07 10.19 -9.33
CA GLY A 109 -5.47 11.44 -8.87
C GLY A 109 -5.19 11.40 -7.37
N ALA A 110 -4.81 12.54 -6.79
CA ALA A 110 -4.48 12.63 -5.36
C ALA A 110 -5.66 12.35 -4.44
N THR A 111 -6.83 12.89 -4.79
CA THR A 111 -8.04 12.86 -3.94
C THR A 111 -9.19 12.09 -4.58
N THR A 112 -9.25 12.04 -5.90
CA THR A 112 -10.28 11.36 -6.69
C THR A 112 -9.67 10.80 -7.97
N LYS A 113 -10.38 9.88 -8.63
CA LYS A 113 -10.05 9.54 -10.02
C LYS A 113 -10.50 10.66 -10.95
N LEU A 114 -9.74 10.88 -12.01
CA LEU A 114 -9.93 11.96 -12.98
C LEU A 114 -9.86 11.39 -14.39
N CYS A 115 -10.71 11.88 -15.29
CA CYS A 115 -10.59 11.61 -16.72
C CYS A 115 -9.35 12.28 -17.27
N MET A 116 -8.53 11.53 -18.00
CA MET A 116 -7.31 12.03 -18.60
C MET A 116 -7.21 11.57 -20.05
N ASP A 117 -6.81 12.49 -20.91
CA ASP A 117 -6.57 12.23 -22.34
C ASP A 117 -5.23 11.51 -22.56
N ASP A 118 -5.08 10.84 -23.71
CA ASP A 118 -3.84 10.22 -24.12
C ASP A 118 -2.84 11.28 -24.61
N ALA A 119 -2.10 11.86 -23.68
CA ALA A 119 -1.10 12.88 -23.98
C ALA A 119 0.33 12.31 -23.99
N LEU A 120 1.06 12.60 -25.08
CA LEU A 120 2.52 12.46 -25.14
C LEU A 120 3.22 13.47 -24.22
N ASP A 121 2.60 14.64 -24.00
CA ASP A 121 3.12 15.72 -23.17
C ASP A 121 2.21 15.92 -21.95
N CYS A 122 2.64 15.41 -20.80
CA CYS A 122 1.93 15.59 -19.54
C CYS A 122 2.16 16.98 -18.96
N PRO A 123 1.13 17.63 -18.39
CA PRO A 123 1.32 18.91 -17.71
C PRO A 123 2.17 18.75 -16.46
N ASP A 124 2.66 19.88 -15.93
CA ASP A 124 3.47 19.89 -14.72
C ASP A 124 2.76 19.16 -13.55
N GLY A 125 3.51 18.32 -12.84
CA GLY A 125 2.97 17.45 -11.78
C GLY A 125 2.39 16.11 -12.27
N PHE A 126 2.53 15.81 -13.55
CA PHE A 126 2.16 14.53 -14.14
C PHE A 126 3.35 13.90 -14.86
N VAL A 127 3.41 12.57 -14.83
CA VAL A 127 4.41 11.78 -15.53
C VAL A 127 3.72 10.84 -16.50
N THR A 128 4.31 10.68 -17.68
CA THR A 128 3.82 9.73 -18.67
C THR A 128 4.13 8.31 -18.20
N VAL A 129 3.09 7.51 -17.95
CA VAL A 129 3.21 6.09 -17.60
C VAL A 129 2.66 5.22 -18.71
N VAL A 130 3.23 4.03 -18.85
CA VAL A 130 2.79 3.06 -19.85
C VAL A 130 1.65 2.24 -19.26
N LYS A 131 0.46 2.36 -19.85
CA LYS A 131 -0.68 1.48 -19.57
C LYS A 131 -0.64 0.32 -20.56
N LEU A 132 -0.47 -0.89 -20.03
CA LEU A 132 -0.61 -2.12 -20.81
C LEU A 132 -2.09 -2.48 -20.92
N VAL A 133 -2.69 -2.23 -22.09
CA VAL A 133 -4.04 -2.72 -22.38
C VAL A 133 -3.92 -4.17 -22.82
N ALA A 134 -4.74 -5.06 -22.26
CA ALA A 134 -4.70 -6.48 -22.59
C ALA A 134 -5.02 -6.70 -24.07
N GLY A 135 -3.98 -6.93 -24.88
CA GLY A 135 -4.14 -7.63 -26.15
C GLY A 135 -3.54 -7.04 -27.40
N VAL A 136 -3.06 -5.79 -27.49
CA VAL A 136 -2.13 -5.43 -28.60
C VAL A 136 -1.36 -4.11 -28.52
N ASP A 137 -1.76 -3.10 -27.74
CA ASP A 137 -1.07 -1.78 -27.79
C ASP A 137 -0.68 -1.25 -26.41
N VAL A 138 0.49 -0.59 -26.36
CA VAL A 138 0.91 0.21 -25.21
C VAL A 138 0.33 1.61 -25.36
N THR A 139 -0.45 2.06 -24.38
CA THR A 139 -0.96 3.43 -24.34
C THR A 139 -0.16 4.22 -23.33
N TYR A 140 0.07 5.49 -23.63
CA TYR A 140 0.71 6.41 -22.71
C TYR A 140 -0.37 7.25 -22.05
N VAL A 141 -0.40 7.24 -20.72
CA VAL A 141 -1.33 8.04 -19.94
C VAL A 141 -0.54 8.94 -19.00
N CYS A 142 -1.04 10.13 -18.75
CA CYS A 142 -0.46 10.99 -17.72
C CYS A 142 -0.93 10.52 -16.36
N GLN A 143 -0.03 10.18 -15.46
CA GLN A 143 -0.36 9.86 -14.07
C GLN A 143 0.14 10.96 -13.17
N SER A 144 -0.66 11.36 -12.18
CA SER A 144 -0.21 12.38 -11.24
C SER A 144 0.98 11.86 -10.43
N THR A 145 2.02 12.66 -10.24
CA THR A 145 3.17 12.28 -9.41
C THR A 145 2.81 12.12 -7.93
N ILE A 146 1.61 12.56 -7.54
CA ILE A 146 1.10 12.51 -6.18
C ILE A 146 0.05 11.41 -5.97
N VAL A 147 -0.15 10.50 -6.95
CA VAL A 147 -1.04 9.33 -6.77
C VAL A 147 -0.59 8.45 -5.60
N HIS A 148 0.71 8.35 -5.38
CA HIS A 148 1.29 7.52 -4.33
C HIS A 148 1.47 8.28 -3.01
N LEU A 149 1.13 9.57 -2.97
CA LEU A 149 1.23 10.37 -1.75
C LEU A 149 0.21 9.89 -0.71
N CYS A 150 0.66 9.71 0.53
CA CYS A 150 -0.13 9.09 1.60
C CYS A 150 -0.62 7.66 1.29
N GLN A 151 0.04 6.93 0.37
CA GLN A 151 -0.24 5.52 0.18
C GLN A 151 0.33 4.70 1.35
N PRO A 152 -0.43 3.76 1.95
CA PRO A 152 0.11 2.81 2.92
C PRO A 152 1.34 2.07 2.37
N CYS A 153 2.40 1.97 3.17
CA CYS A 153 3.62 1.25 2.81
C CYS A 153 4.17 0.47 4.01
N VAL A 154 5.00 -0.53 3.73
CA VAL A 154 5.79 -1.28 4.73
C VAL A 154 7.26 -0.87 4.64
N ASN A 155 7.75 -0.57 3.45
CA ASN A 155 9.12 -0.15 3.19
C ASN A 155 9.18 0.82 2.00
N ASP A 156 10.34 1.47 1.80
CA ASP A 156 10.52 2.49 0.75
C ASP A 156 10.28 1.95 -0.67
N ALA A 157 10.46 0.64 -0.93
CA ALA A 157 10.22 0.06 -2.24
C ALA A 157 8.73 -0.09 -2.58
N ASP A 158 7.84 0.07 -1.60
CA ASP A 158 6.39 0.14 -1.83
C ASP A 158 5.96 1.53 -2.32
N CYS A 159 6.86 2.52 -2.24
CA CYS A 159 6.66 3.88 -2.71
C CYS A 159 7.20 4.08 -4.12
N ASP A 160 6.80 5.19 -4.74
CA ASP A 160 7.34 5.60 -6.03
C ASP A 160 8.86 5.79 -6.01
N ARG A 161 9.47 5.88 -7.20
CA ARG A 161 10.93 5.83 -7.39
C ARG A 161 11.77 6.79 -6.54
N ASP A 162 11.18 7.91 -6.13
CA ASP A 162 11.81 8.96 -5.31
C ASP A 162 11.12 9.14 -3.94
N GLY A 163 10.15 8.28 -3.58
CA GLY A 163 9.40 8.37 -2.33
C GLY A 163 10.04 7.58 -1.19
N LEU A 164 9.80 8.02 0.05
CA LEU A 164 10.16 7.29 1.27
C LEU A 164 8.92 6.82 2.02
N CYS A 165 9.02 5.70 2.71
CA CYS A 165 7.99 5.19 3.59
C CYS A 165 8.10 5.85 4.97
N LEU A 166 7.29 6.88 5.20
CA LEU A 166 7.39 7.76 6.36
C LEU A 166 6.55 7.22 7.52
N ASP A 167 7.09 7.31 8.74
CA ASP A 167 6.39 6.96 9.98
C ASP A 167 5.46 8.10 10.45
N PHE A 168 4.17 7.79 10.62
CA PHE A 168 3.11 8.66 11.16
C PHE A 168 2.62 8.17 12.54
N GLY A 169 3.42 7.39 13.26
CA GLY A 169 3.14 6.90 14.60
C GLY A 169 2.00 5.88 14.62
N ASP A 170 0.95 6.16 15.40
CA ASP A 170 -0.17 5.22 15.60
C ASP A 170 -1.05 5.03 14.34
N GLU A 171 -0.91 5.91 13.35
CA GLU A 171 -1.57 5.79 12.04
C GLU A 171 -0.85 4.80 11.11
N GLY A 172 0.43 4.54 11.36
CA GLY A 172 1.26 3.65 10.56
C GLY A 172 2.25 4.38 9.66
N HIS A 173 2.68 3.71 8.61
CA HIS A 173 3.62 4.23 7.63
C HIS A 173 2.93 4.52 6.29
N PHE A 174 3.32 5.64 5.67
CA PHE A 174 2.77 6.10 4.40
C PHE A 174 3.84 6.73 3.50
N CYS A 175 3.66 6.59 2.20
CA CYS A 175 4.58 7.13 1.21
C CYS A 175 4.55 8.65 1.15
N GLY A 176 5.75 9.23 1.20
CA GLY A 176 6.03 10.61 0.80
C GLY A 176 6.50 10.69 -0.66
N THR A 177 6.65 11.92 -1.14
CA THR A 177 7.26 12.23 -2.44
C THR A 177 8.41 13.21 -2.23
N ASP A 178 9.54 13.02 -2.93
CA ASP A 178 10.69 13.92 -2.88
C ASP A 178 10.32 15.36 -3.28
N CYS A 179 10.59 16.30 -2.38
CA CYS A 179 10.43 17.75 -2.57
C CYS A 179 11.72 18.51 -2.30
N GLY A 180 12.85 17.81 -2.32
CA GLY A 180 14.17 18.40 -2.13
C GLY A 180 14.56 19.38 -3.24
N THR A 181 15.80 19.86 -3.16
CA THR A 181 16.31 20.89 -4.09
C THR A 181 16.23 20.42 -5.55
N GLY A 182 15.51 21.18 -6.39
CA GLY A 182 15.36 20.88 -7.83
C GLY A 182 14.21 19.95 -8.16
N ARG A 183 13.36 19.61 -7.17
CA ARG A 183 12.11 18.87 -7.37
C ARG A 183 10.89 19.81 -7.38
N PRO A 184 9.74 19.36 -7.91
CA PRO A 184 8.48 20.09 -7.81
C PRO A 184 8.11 20.40 -6.35
N GLU A 185 7.45 21.54 -6.14
CA GLU A 185 6.90 21.87 -4.81
C GLU A 185 5.77 20.91 -4.43
N CYS A 186 5.58 20.69 -3.13
CA CYS A 186 4.48 19.87 -2.64
C CYS A 186 3.12 20.48 -3.02
N PRO A 187 2.11 19.65 -3.33
CA PRO A 187 0.77 20.13 -3.67
C PRO A 187 0.10 20.86 -2.50
N GLU A 188 -0.98 21.59 -2.79
CA GLU A 188 -1.76 22.28 -1.77
C GLU A 188 -2.20 21.32 -0.64
N GLY A 189 -2.04 21.76 0.61
CA GLY A 189 -2.30 20.93 1.80
C GLY A 189 -1.12 20.07 2.24
N TYR A 190 -0.01 20.05 1.50
CA TYR A 190 1.22 19.35 1.86
C TYR A 190 2.39 20.32 2.07
N GLY A 191 3.28 19.97 2.99
CA GLY A 191 4.50 20.70 3.29
C GLY A 191 5.73 19.82 3.08
N CYS A 192 6.83 20.42 2.64
CA CYS A 192 8.10 19.71 2.48
C CYS A 192 8.81 19.62 3.84
N VAL A 193 8.93 18.40 4.37
CA VAL A 193 9.59 18.10 5.65
C VAL A 193 10.61 17.00 5.42
N ASP A 194 11.88 17.26 5.75
CA ASP A 194 13.00 16.33 5.51
C ASP A 194 13.05 15.83 4.05
N ASP A 195 12.93 16.76 3.10
CA ASP A 195 12.87 16.52 1.65
C ASP A 195 11.72 15.60 1.19
N GLN A 196 10.68 15.43 2.01
CA GLN A 196 9.50 14.63 1.67
C GLN A 196 8.20 15.41 1.87
N CYS A 197 7.28 15.29 0.90
CA CYS A 197 5.95 15.88 1.02
C CYS A 197 5.14 15.14 2.09
N ARG A 198 4.74 15.87 3.13
CA ARG A 198 3.88 15.38 4.23
C ARG A 198 2.62 16.23 4.31
N PRO A 199 1.46 15.65 4.66
CA PRO A 199 0.24 16.42 4.84
C PRO A 199 0.42 17.42 5.99
N THR A 200 0.00 18.66 5.78
CA THR A 200 0.06 19.72 6.80
C THR A 200 -0.86 19.46 7.99
N SER A 201 -1.86 18.58 7.83
CA SER A 201 -2.71 18.07 8.92
C SER A 201 -1.95 17.16 9.89
N GLY A 202 -0.81 16.60 9.47
CA GLY A 202 -0.07 15.56 10.21
C GLY A 202 -0.68 14.17 10.12
N GLN A 203 -1.74 13.99 9.34
CA GLN A 203 -2.46 12.71 9.19
C GLN A 203 -2.60 12.36 7.72
N CYS A 204 -2.35 11.10 7.37
CA CYS A 204 -2.55 10.62 6.00
C CYS A 204 -3.93 9.99 5.86
N ALA A 205 -4.73 10.52 4.93
CA ALA A 205 -5.96 9.89 4.50
C ALA A 205 -5.67 8.82 3.44
N CYS A 206 -6.51 7.79 3.41
CA CYS A 206 -6.52 6.81 2.34
C CYS A 206 -6.77 7.47 0.99
N ASN A 207 -5.79 7.40 0.09
CA ASN A 207 -6.00 7.79 -1.29
C ASN A 207 -6.88 6.74 -2.02
N PRO A 208 -7.54 7.12 -3.14
CA PRO A 208 -8.43 6.19 -3.85
C PRO A 208 -7.70 4.93 -4.36
N PHE A 209 -6.42 5.05 -4.72
CA PHE A 209 -5.61 3.90 -5.12
C PHE A 209 -5.47 2.88 -3.99
N GLY A 210 -5.04 3.33 -2.81
CA GLY A 210 -4.87 2.48 -1.64
C GLY A 210 -6.17 1.84 -1.17
N ALA A 211 -7.30 2.56 -1.30
CA ALA A 211 -8.62 2.04 -1.01
C ALA A 211 -9.06 0.92 -1.98
N ASP A 212 -8.90 1.13 -3.28
CA ASP A 212 -9.31 0.16 -4.31
C ASP A 212 -8.48 -1.13 -4.27
N PHE A 213 -7.20 -1.02 -3.92
CA PHE A 213 -6.30 -2.17 -3.75
C PHE A 213 -6.25 -2.73 -2.32
N GLY A 214 -7.00 -2.14 -1.39
CA GLY A 214 -7.05 -2.59 0.01
C GLY A 214 -5.67 -2.63 0.68
N LEU A 215 -4.81 -1.64 0.38
CA LEU A 215 -3.45 -1.57 0.90
C LEU A 215 -3.44 -1.48 2.42
N THR A 216 -2.40 -2.02 3.03
CA THR A 216 -2.29 -2.12 4.50
C THR A 216 -1.09 -1.39 5.04
N THR A 217 -1.21 -0.86 6.25
CA THR A 217 -0.10 -0.26 7.01
C THR A 217 0.03 -0.90 8.38
N GLU A 218 1.24 -0.89 8.95
CA GLU A 218 1.46 -1.34 10.34
C GLU A 218 0.77 -0.39 11.32
N CYS A 219 0.29 -0.90 12.44
CA CYS A 219 -0.18 -0.10 13.56
C CYS A 219 0.22 -0.75 14.88
N ALA A 220 0.13 0.00 15.98
CA ALA A 220 0.40 -0.52 17.30
C ALA A 220 -0.69 -0.18 18.31
N SER A 221 -0.86 -1.06 19.30
CA SER A 221 -1.69 -0.85 20.48
C SER A 221 -0.78 -0.89 21.71
N THR A 222 -0.78 0.19 22.48
CA THR A 222 0.14 0.37 23.62
C THR A 222 -0.64 0.42 24.93
N SER A 223 -0.16 -0.29 25.96
CA SER A 223 -0.69 -0.24 27.32
C SER A 223 0.47 -0.27 28.33
N PRO A 224 0.22 -0.08 29.65
CA PRO A 224 1.25 -0.28 30.67
C PRO A 224 1.84 -1.70 30.69
N ALA A 225 1.17 -2.66 30.04
CA ALA A 225 1.61 -4.04 29.89
C ALA A 225 2.38 -4.29 28.58
N GLY A 226 2.75 -3.28 27.80
CA GLY A 226 3.59 -3.43 26.61
C GLY A 226 3.00 -2.81 25.35
N GLN A 227 3.45 -3.29 24.20
CA GLN A 227 3.00 -2.84 22.88
C GLN A 227 2.78 -4.06 21.98
N CYS A 228 1.66 -4.09 21.28
CA CYS A 228 1.35 -5.10 20.29
C CYS A 228 1.25 -4.47 18.91
N LYS A 229 1.83 -5.14 17.92
CA LYS A 229 1.72 -4.76 16.51
C LYS A 229 0.45 -5.34 15.91
N GLY A 230 -0.06 -4.65 14.90
CA GLY A 230 -1.17 -5.07 14.07
C GLY A 230 -1.09 -4.36 12.72
N THR A 231 -2.19 -4.40 11.99
CA THR A 231 -2.33 -3.78 10.69
C THR A 231 -3.62 -2.97 10.63
N ARG A 232 -3.64 -2.00 9.72
CA ARG A 232 -4.86 -1.33 9.26
C ARG A 232 -4.98 -1.51 7.77
N GLN A 233 -6.21 -1.59 7.27
CA GLN A 233 -6.50 -1.67 5.86
C GLN A 233 -7.13 -0.37 5.38
N CYS A 234 -6.72 0.06 4.20
CA CYS A 234 -7.24 1.23 3.54
C CYS A 234 -8.54 0.91 2.80
N SER A 235 -9.55 1.76 2.94
CA SER A 235 -10.87 1.59 2.33
C SER A 235 -11.46 2.96 1.94
N VAL A 236 -12.61 2.94 1.25
CA VAL A 236 -13.36 4.16 0.91
C VAL A 236 -13.85 4.95 2.13
N GLU A 237 -13.99 4.29 3.28
CA GLU A 237 -14.33 4.92 4.57
C GLU A 237 -13.09 5.44 5.33
N GLY A 238 -11.90 5.26 4.76
CA GLY A 238 -10.62 5.58 5.37
C GLY A 238 -9.89 4.34 5.90
N LEU A 239 -8.98 4.59 6.83
CA LEU A 239 -8.14 3.58 7.47
C LEU A 239 -8.97 2.77 8.48
N SER A 240 -8.94 1.45 8.40
CA SER A 240 -9.64 0.58 9.35
C SER A 240 -9.15 0.77 10.79
N ALA A 241 -9.91 0.24 11.74
CA ALA A 241 -9.40 0.05 13.11
C ALA A 241 -8.13 -0.80 13.09
N CYS A 242 -7.22 -0.52 14.03
CA CYS A 242 -5.99 -1.30 14.20
C CYS A 242 -6.33 -2.72 14.67
N THR A 243 -5.79 -3.73 13.99
CA THR A 243 -5.99 -5.14 14.36
C THR A 243 -5.12 -5.58 15.55
N ALA A 244 -4.25 -4.70 16.06
CA ALA A 244 -3.39 -5.01 17.21
C ALA A 244 -4.21 -5.27 18.47
N ALA A 245 -3.96 -6.40 19.13
CA ALA A 245 -4.54 -6.70 20.44
C ALA A 245 -4.09 -5.67 21.48
N VAL A 246 -4.94 -5.34 22.45
CA VAL A 246 -4.51 -4.53 23.61
C VAL A 246 -3.59 -5.38 24.48
N PRO A 247 -2.34 -4.96 24.74
CA PRO A 247 -1.43 -5.72 25.58
C PRO A 247 -2.01 -5.88 27.00
N VAL A 248 -2.05 -7.10 27.51
CA VAL A 248 -2.50 -7.42 28.87
C VAL A 248 -1.34 -7.94 29.71
N VAL A 249 -1.36 -7.64 31.01
CA VAL A 249 -0.35 -8.22 31.92
C VAL A 249 -0.59 -9.72 31.96
N GLU A 250 0.39 -10.48 31.50
CA GLU A 250 0.38 -11.93 31.59
C GLU A 250 0.29 -12.34 33.06
N THR A 251 -0.90 -12.74 33.50
CA THR A 251 -1.04 -13.41 34.79
C THR A 251 -0.54 -14.84 34.60
N CYS A 252 0.74 -15.10 34.93
CA CYS A 252 1.33 -16.45 34.83
C CYS A 252 0.53 -17.40 35.76
N ARG A 253 -0.54 -18.02 35.23
CA ARG A 253 -1.27 -19.09 35.90
C ARG A 253 -0.30 -20.24 35.94
N LYS A 254 0.12 -20.65 37.15
CA LYS A 254 0.80 -21.92 37.36
C LYS A 254 -0.15 -23.04 36.99
N VAL A 255 -0.28 -23.34 35.70
CA VAL A 255 -0.94 -24.57 35.26
C VAL A 255 0.07 -25.67 35.54
N PRO A 256 -0.22 -26.62 36.46
CA PRO A 256 0.70 -27.72 36.70
C PRO A 256 0.80 -28.52 35.41
N ASN A 257 1.97 -28.49 34.75
CA ASN A 257 2.27 -29.41 33.67
C ASN A 257 2.32 -30.83 34.27
N PRO A 258 1.41 -31.76 33.89
CA PRO A 258 1.36 -33.08 34.50
C PRO A 258 2.59 -33.96 34.19
N ARG A 259 3.52 -33.51 33.34
CA ARG A 259 4.66 -34.33 32.89
C ARG A 259 6.05 -33.85 33.32
N GLU A 260 6.18 -32.76 34.09
CA GLU A 260 7.51 -32.26 34.48
C GLU A 260 7.69 -32.23 35.99
N THR A 261 8.39 -33.23 36.51
CA THR A 261 8.81 -33.33 37.92
C THR A 261 10.13 -32.60 38.21
N GLY A 262 10.68 -31.82 37.29
CA GLY A 262 11.91 -31.09 37.53
C GLY A 262 12.49 -30.44 36.28
N GLY A 263 12.01 -29.24 35.94
CA GLY A 263 12.52 -28.45 34.82
C GLY A 263 11.91 -27.06 34.86
N ALA A 264 12.67 -26.05 34.49
CA ALA A 264 12.36 -24.64 34.72
C ALA A 264 10.98 -24.21 34.20
N ARG A 265 10.34 -23.33 34.96
CA ARG A 265 9.07 -22.71 34.59
C ARG A 265 9.33 -21.79 33.42
N ASN A 266 8.81 -22.13 32.24
CA ASN A 266 8.66 -21.18 31.15
C ASN A 266 7.47 -20.28 31.50
N CYS A 267 7.74 -19.18 32.21
CA CYS A 267 7.37 -17.87 31.70
C CYS A 267 8.72 -17.29 31.17
#